data_AF-A0A7C2XFR0-F1
#
_entry.id   AF-A0A7C2XFR0-F1
#
_cell.length_a   1.000
_cell.length_b   1.000
_cell.length_c   1.000
_cell.angle_alpha   90.00
_cell.angle_beta   90.00
_cell.angle_gamma   90.00
#
_symmetry.space_group_name_H-M   'P 1'
#
loop_
_entity.id
_entity.type
_entity.pdbx_description
1 polymer ?
#
loop_
_entity_poly.entity_id
_entity_poly.type
_entity_poly.pdbx_seq_one_letter_code
_entity_poly.pdbx_strand_id
1 'polypeptide(L)' 'MGNPYKSVYIKGKVVGFDYENSEAHIDKLAKKYLVKDKYPWRSGERRVIIKVEPIKIVG' A
#
# COMPACT_ATOMS: atom_id res chain seq x y z
N MET A 1 -13.01 -22.25 -8.29
CA MET A 1 -13.65 -20.92 -8.38
C MET A 1 -13.63 -20.28 -7.00
N GLY A 2 -13.16 -19.03 -6.88
CA GLY A 2 -13.08 -18.33 -5.60
C GLY A 2 -14.44 -17.81 -5.17
N ASN A 3 -14.75 -17.88 -3.87
CA ASN A 3 -15.97 -17.30 -3.31
C ASN A 3 -15.91 -15.77 -3.45
N PRO A 4 -16.82 -15.13 -4.23
CA PRO A 4 -16.81 -13.68 -4.47
C PRO A 4 -17.16 -12.87 -3.22
N TYR A 5 -17.69 -13.51 -2.16
CA TYR A 5 -18.01 -12.86 -0.89
C TYR A 5 -16.84 -12.87 0.10
N LYS A 6 -15.69 -13.46 -0.25
CA LYS A 6 -14.51 -13.47 0.63
C LYS A 6 -13.87 -12.08 0.63
N SER A 7 -14.18 -11.28 1.64
CA SER A 7 -13.72 -9.90 1.79
C SER A 7 -13.22 -9.65 3.20
N VAL A 8 -12.37 -8.63 3.37
CA VAL A 8 -11.95 -8.14 4.69
C VAL A 8 -12.03 -6.62 4.67
N TYR A 9 -12.70 -6.05 5.65
CA TYR A 9 -12.84 -4.62 5.89
C TYR A 9 -11.95 -4.20 7.06
N ILE A 10 -11.08 -3.21 6.83
CA ILE A 10 -10.20 -2.64 7.85
C ILE A 10 -10.54 -1.16 7.99
N LYS A 11 -11.01 -0.75 9.17
CA LYS A 11 -11.18 0.66 9.56
C LYS A 11 -10.01 1.03 10.46
N GLY A 12 -9.40 2.19 10.23
CA GLY A 12 -8.27 2.67 11.03
C GLY A 12 -8.14 4.19 11.06
N LYS A 13 -7.20 4.67 11.86
CA LYS A 13 -6.82 6.09 11.97
C LYS A 13 -5.48 6.32 11.29
N VAL A 14 -5.35 7.43 10.57
CA VAL A 14 -4.04 7.87 10.05
C VAL A 14 -3.19 8.35 11.22
N VAL A 15 -2.04 7.70 11.44
CA VAL A 15 -1.11 8.01 12.53
C VAL A 15 0.18 8.65 12.04
N GLY A 16 0.40 8.71 10.73
CA GLY A 16 1.56 9.41 10.19
C GLY A 16 1.67 9.37 8.68
N PHE A 17 2.58 10.21 8.21
CA PHE A 17 2.99 10.32 6.82
C PHE A 17 4.51 10.16 6.74
N ASP A 18 4.99 9.45 5.72
CA ASP A 18 6.41 9.26 5.48
C ASP A 18 6.72 9.53 4.01
N TYR A 19 7.49 10.60 3.78
CA TYR A 19 7.88 11.07 2.45
C TYR A 19 9.29 10.65 2.06
N GLU A 20 10.12 10.26 3.03
CA GLU A 20 11.52 9.93 2.80
C GLU A 20 11.64 8.49 2.29
N ASN A 21 10.85 7.58 2.86
CA ASN A 21 10.90 6.16 2.54
C ASN A 21 9.95 5.77 1.39
N SER A 22 9.20 6.71 0.83
CA SER A 22 8.12 6.42 -0.14
C SER A 22 8.61 5.85 -1.47
N GLU A 23 9.78 6.29 -1.95
CA GLU A 23 10.36 5.80 -3.21
C GLU A 23 10.84 4.35 -3.08
N ALA A 24 11.54 4.00 -2.00
CA ALA A 24 11.91 2.61 -1.74
C ALA A 24 10.68 1.72 -1.50
N HIS A 25 9.62 2.29 -0.90
CA HIS A 25 8.40 1.55 -0.64
C HIS A 25 7.62 1.20 -1.92
N ILE A 26 7.55 2.11 -2.90
CA ILE A 26 6.87 1.80 -4.16
C ILE A 26 7.60 0.72 -4.96
N ASP A 27 8.94 0.66 -4.89
CA ASP A 27 9.72 -0.41 -5.51
C ASP A 27 9.44 -1.77 -4.84
N LYS A 28 9.26 -1.80 -3.51
CA LYS A 28 8.81 -3.02 -2.79
C LYS A 28 7.41 -3.47 -3.24
N LEU A 29 6.48 -2.54 -3.45
CA LEU A 29 5.14 -2.85 -3.97
C LEU A 29 5.19 -3.35 -5.42
N ALA A 30 6.03 -2.75 -6.26
CA ALA A 30 6.26 -3.21 -7.63
C ALA A 30 6.78 -4.65 -7.66
N LYS A 31 7.72 -4.99 -6.76
CA LYS A 31 8.23 -6.36 -6.66
C LYS A 31 7.15 -7.34 -6.23
N LYS A 32 6.31 -6.96 -5.26
CA LYS A 32 5.23 -7.79 -4.73
C LYS A 32 4.09 -8.04 -5.72
N TYR A 33 3.67 -7.00 -6.44
CA TYR A 33 2.43 -7.04 -7.22
C TYR A 33 2.65 -7.07 -8.74
N LEU A 34 3.80 -6.63 -9.23
CA LEU A 34 4.09 -6.52 -10.66
C LEU A 34 5.27 -7.39 -11.10
N VAL A 35 5.97 -8.05 -10.16
CA VAL A 35 7.18 -8.85 -10.43
C VAL A 35 8.27 -8.01 -11.12
N LYS A 36 8.40 -6.74 -10.71
CA LYS A 36 9.43 -5.80 -11.19
C LYS A 36 10.23 -5.28 -10.00
N ASP A 37 11.55 -5.22 -10.10
CA ASP A 37 12.39 -4.72 -9.00
C ASP A 37 12.24 -3.21 -8.75
N LYS A 38 11.85 -2.45 -9.77
CA LYS A 38 11.57 -1.02 -9.68
C LYS A 38 10.19 -0.69 -10.22
N TYR A 39 9.56 0.35 -9.68
CA TYR A 39 8.26 0.81 -10.13
C TYR A 39 8.32 1.42 -11.55
N PRO A 40 7.60 0.87 -12.53
CA PRO A 40 7.78 1.24 -13.94
C PRO A 40 7.11 2.57 -14.34
N TRP A 41 6.12 3.06 -13.59
CA TRP A 41 5.32 4.23 -13.97
C TRP A 41 5.71 5.49 -13.20
N ARG A 42 7.02 5.73 -13.03
CA ARG A 42 7.52 6.91 -12.31
C ARG A 42 7.49 8.14 -13.23
N SER A 43 6.78 9.20 -12.82
CA SER A 43 6.62 10.42 -13.63
C SER A 43 6.73 11.71 -12.80
N GLY A 44 7.86 11.93 -12.13
CA GLY A 44 8.15 13.19 -11.43
C GLY A 44 7.25 13.53 -10.23
N GLU A 45 6.36 12.61 -9.85
CA GLU A 45 5.48 12.73 -8.70
C GLU A 45 6.23 12.59 -7.37
N ARG A 46 5.72 13.28 -6.35
CA ARG A 46 6.17 13.08 -4.96
C ARG A 46 5.22 12.10 -4.28
N ARG A 47 5.77 10.99 -3.77
CA ARG A 47 4.99 9.96 -3.06
C ARG A 47 4.98 10.18 -1.56
N VAL A 48 4.02 9.54 -0.90
CA VAL A 48 3.88 9.50 0.55
C VAL A 48 3.37 8.13 0.98
N ILE A 49 3.91 7.60 2.07
CA ILE A 49 3.35 6.44 2.75
C ILE A 49 2.39 6.95 3.83
N ILE A 50 1.15 6.48 3.80
CA ILE A 50 0.17 6.76 4.85
C ILE A 50 0.20 5.59 5.83
N LYS A 51 0.54 5.86 7.09
CA LYS A 51 0.53 4.86 8.16
C LYS A 51 -0.85 4.87 8.81
N VAL A 52 -1.58 3.76 8.69
CA VAL A 52 -2.94 3.61 9.23
C VAL A 52 -2.90 2.59 10.37
N GLU A 53 -3.25 3.02 11.58
CA GLU A 53 -3.44 2.16 12.74
C GLU A 53 -4.85 1.55 12.71
N PRO A 54 -5.00 0.21 12.70
CA PRO A 54 -6.30 -0.43 12.69
C PRO A 54 -7.11 -0.16 13.97
N ILE A 55 -8.39 0.18 13.81
CA ILE A 55 -9.38 0.32 14.88
C ILE A 55 -10.37 -0.85 14.87
N LYS A 56 -10.76 -1.33 13.69
CA LYS A 56 -11.71 -2.44 13.53
C LYS A 56 -11.38 -3.26 12.28
N ILE A 57 -11.47 -4.59 12.40
CA ILE A 57 -11.30 -5.54 11.32
C ILE A 57 -12.55 -6.43 11.25
N VAL A 58 -13.11 -6.63 10.07
CA VAL A 58 -14.29 -7.49 9.80
C VAL A 58 -13.99 -8.33 8.56
N GLY A 59 -14.35 -9.61 8.53
CA GLY A 59 -14.13 -10.49 7.37
C GLY A 59 -15.17 -11.60 7.27
#